data_AF-A0A7J8PTU3-F1
#
_entry.id   AF-A0A7J8PTU3-F1
#
_cell.length_a   1.000
_cell.length_b   1.000
_cell.length_c   1.000
_cell.angle_alpha   90.00
_cell.angle_beta   90.00
_cell.angle_gamma   90.00
#
_symmetry.space_group_name_H-M   'P 1'
#
loop_
_entity.id
_entity.type
_entity.pdbx_description
1 polymer ?
#
loop_
_entity_poly.entity_id
_entity_poly.type
_entity_poly.pdbx_seq_one_letter_code
_entity_poly.pdbx_strand_id
1 'polypeptide(L)'
;MTIFSCAALSLTNRKRNHWFHCCILLTLTSTTFLRETHHAAADHSNGSSFVQTKGTNFVINGNPFYLNGFNAYWMMIFASDPSTRDKVTNTFRQASKHGMNIARTWAFNDGDYMPLQTSPGSYNEDVFKGLDFVVAEAKKFKIHLILSLVNNFKDFGGKGKYVQWAKQRGQDLENEDDFYTNSLVKEYYKNHVK
;
A
#
# COMPACT_ATOMS: atom_id res chain seq x y z
N MET A 1 30.22 -2.71 -31.47
CA MET A 1 31.35 -3.12 -32.33
C MET A 1 32.07 -1.84 -32.75
N THR A 2 33.03 -1.38 -31.95
CA THR A 2 34.49 -1.57 -32.20
C THR A 2 34.90 -0.78 -33.45
N ILE A 3 35.27 0.50 -33.33
CA ILE A 3 36.60 1.07 -33.04
C ILE A 3 37.38 1.45 -34.33
N PHE A 4 37.71 2.75 -34.41
CA PHE A 4 38.93 3.43 -34.87
C PHE A 4 39.80 2.91 -36.03
N SER A 5 40.28 3.87 -36.84
CA SER A 5 41.69 4.08 -37.27
C SER A 5 41.77 5.26 -38.26
N CYS A 6 42.83 6.04 -38.48
CA CYS A 6 44.19 6.13 -37.97
C CYS A 6 44.83 7.46 -38.48
N ALA A 7 45.78 8.04 -37.71
CA ALA A 7 47.09 8.68 -38.04
C ALA A 7 47.35 9.39 -39.40
N ALA A 8 48.26 10.37 -39.60
CA ALA A 8 49.22 11.15 -38.78
C ALA A 8 50.04 12.12 -39.69
N LEU A 9 51.00 12.83 -39.05
CA LEU A 9 52.12 13.72 -39.51
C LEU A 9 51.81 15.23 -39.54
N SER A 10 52.66 16.14 -39.02
CA SER A 10 54.13 16.17 -38.91
C SER A 10 54.66 17.03 -37.73
N LEU A 11 55.95 16.85 -37.41
CA LEU A 11 56.76 17.24 -36.24
C LEU A 11 57.16 18.74 -36.19
N THR A 12 57.48 19.35 -35.03
CA THR A 12 58.84 19.42 -34.41
C THR A 12 58.75 20.20 -33.06
N ASN A 13 59.03 19.60 -31.89
CA ASN A 13 60.28 19.54 -31.10
C ASN A 13 60.69 20.85 -30.36
N ARG A 14 60.73 20.86 -28.99
CA ARG A 14 61.95 21.13 -28.15
C ARG A 14 61.68 21.27 -26.62
N LYS A 15 62.30 20.33 -25.87
CA LYS A 15 62.89 20.37 -24.49
C LYS A 15 62.07 20.11 -23.20
N ARG A 16 62.70 19.26 -22.37
CA ARG A 16 62.33 18.59 -21.10
C ARG A 16 63.46 18.85 -20.07
N ASN A 17 63.16 18.82 -18.75
CA ASN A 17 63.96 18.33 -17.59
C ASN A 17 63.40 18.97 -16.28
N HIS A 18 62.68 18.26 -15.38
CA HIS A 18 63.07 17.31 -14.31
C HIS A 18 64.00 17.84 -13.21
N TRP A 19 63.47 18.04 -11.98
CA TRP A 19 64.18 17.90 -10.69
C TRP A 19 63.25 17.27 -9.64
N PHE A 20 63.79 16.31 -8.89
CA PHE A 20 63.17 15.42 -7.91
C PHE A 20 63.56 15.83 -6.46
N HIS A 21 62.64 15.57 -5.52
CA HIS A 21 62.69 15.39 -4.05
C HIS A 21 63.89 15.83 -3.18
N CYS A 22 63.59 16.46 -2.02
CA CYS A 22 63.98 15.93 -0.70
C CYS A 22 63.08 16.47 0.44
N CYS A 23 62.83 15.61 1.42
CA CYS A 23 61.86 15.67 2.52
C CYS A 23 62.34 16.49 3.75
N ILE A 24 61.42 16.93 4.62
CA ILE A 24 61.25 16.46 6.03
C ILE A 24 60.22 17.30 6.81
N LEU A 25 59.28 16.56 7.41
CA LEU A 25 58.32 16.77 8.50
C LEU A 25 58.19 18.13 9.23
N LEU A 26 56.92 18.55 9.40
CA LEU A 26 56.37 18.92 10.71
C LEU A 26 54.85 18.69 10.73
N THR A 27 54.44 17.62 11.39
CA THR A 27 53.04 17.29 11.72
C THR A 27 52.57 18.14 12.90
N LEU A 28 51.57 19.00 12.68
CA LEU A 28 50.74 19.56 13.74
C LEU A 28 49.30 19.14 13.48
N THR A 29 48.88 18.11 14.21
CA THR A 29 47.52 17.60 14.28
C THR A 29 46.60 18.67 14.87
N SER A 30 45.94 19.44 14.01
CA SER A 30 44.69 20.12 14.38
C SER A 30 43.54 19.27 13.86
N THR A 31 43.18 18.24 14.62
CA THR A 31 41.87 17.58 14.48
C THR A 31 40.81 18.58 14.89
N THR A 32 40.41 19.47 13.97
CA THR A 32 39.15 20.16 14.09
C THR A 32 38.06 19.10 14.02
N PHE A 33 37.56 18.72 15.20
CA PHE A 33 36.29 18.06 15.37
C PHE A 33 35.24 18.91 14.62
N LEU A 34 35.00 18.57 13.34
CA LEU A 34 33.71 18.82 12.72
C LEU A 34 32.76 17.89 13.47
N ARG A 35 32.28 18.36 14.63
CA ARG A 35 31.08 17.85 15.25
C ARG A 35 30.00 18.18 14.23
N GLU A 36 29.73 17.25 13.32
CA GLU A 36 28.41 17.18 12.72
C GLU A 36 27.47 17.14 13.91
N THR A 37 26.87 18.29 14.20
CA THR A 37 25.60 18.28 14.88
C THR A 37 24.68 17.63 13.88
N HIS A 38 24.64 16.29 13.89
CA HIS A 38 23.39 15.59 13.71
C HIS A 38 22.49 16.10 14.83
N HIS A 39 21.96 17.31 14.65
CA HIS A 39 20.57 17.52 14.99
C HIS A 39 19.86 16.47 14.14
N ALA A 40 19.72 15.28 14.70
CA ALA A 40 18.45 14.60 14.62
C ALA A 40 17.45 15.64 15.16
N ALA A 41 17.03 16.56 14.28
CA ALA A 41 15.65 16.94 14.27
C ALA A 41 14.95 15.60 14.12
N ALA A 42 14.60 15.02 15.28
CA ALA A 42 13.38 14.28 15.35
C ALA A 42 12.37 15.23 14.74
N ASP A 43 12.10 15.04 13.45
CA ASP A 43 10.88 15.53 12.85
C ASP A 43 9.79 14.77 13.60
N HIS A 44 9.48 15.30 14.79
CA HIS A 44 8.17 15.21 15.36
C HIS A 44 7.27 15.98 14.41
N SER A 45 7.08 15.44 13.21
CA SER A 45 5.82 15.54 12.53
C SER A 45 4.83 14.91 13.50
N ASN A 46 4.30 15.75 14.38
CA ASN A 46 3.20 15.46 15.29
C ASN A 46 1.90 15.27 14.49
N GLY A 47 2.03 14.85 13.22
CA GLY A 47 0.99 14.60 12.25
C GLY A 47 0.74 13.11 12.20
N SER A 48 -0.52 12.75 12.26
CA SER A 48 -0.98 11.38 12.09
C SER A 48 -0.53 10.85 10.72
N SER A 49 0.03 9.63 10.70
CA SER A 49 0.28 8.88 9.45
C SER A 49 -1.01 8.43 8.75
N PHE A 50 -2.17 8.63 9.40
CA PHE A 50 -3.48 8.40 8.82
C PHE A 50 -3.97 9.62 8.04
N VAL A 51 -4.73 9.35 6.98
CA VAL A 51 -5.48 10.37 6.26
C VAL A 51 -6.52 10.99 7.19
N GLN A 52 -6.60 12.32 7.19
CA GLN A 52 -7.53 13.12 7.98
C GLN A 52 -8.32 14.05 7.07
N THR A 53 -9.28 14.77 7.64
CA THR A 53 -10.01 15.85 6.97
C THR A 53 -9.66 17.21 7.58
N LYS A 54 -9.57 18.24 6.72
CA LYS A 54 -9.45 19.65 7.11
C LYS A 54 -10.43 20.47 6.26
N GLY A 55 -11.57 20.83 6.85
CA GLY A 55 -12.69 21.41 6.10
C GLY A 55 -13.17 20.44 5.02
N THR A 56 -13.14 20.87 3.76
CA THR A 56 -13.57 20.08 2.60
C THR A 56 -12.44 19.27 1.94
N ASN A 57 -11.25 19.23 2.52
CA ASN A 57 -10.08 18.57 1.92
C ASN A 57 -9.60 17.40 2.77
N PHE A 58 -9.06 16.37 2.12
CA PHE A 58 -8.24 15.37 2.79
C PHE A 58 -6.84 15.91 3.02
N VAL A 59 -6.22 15.52 4.14
CA VAL A 59 -4.84 15.87 4.49
C VAL A 59 -4.10 14.65 5.04
N ILE A 60 -2.79 14.58 4.81
CA ILE A 60 -1.88 13.60 5.42
C ILE A 60 -0.62 14.33 5.87
N ASN A 61 -0.20 14.12 7.12
CA ASN A 61 0.91 14.86 7.73
C ASN A 61 0.77 16.39 7.57
N GLY A 62 -0.46 16.91 7.67
CA GLY A 62 -0.77 18.34 7.52
C GLY A 62 -0.82 18.89 6.08
N ASN A 63 -0.43 18.10 5.07
CA ASN A 63 -0.42 18.51 3.66
C ASN A 63 -1.69 18.06 2.93
N PRO A 64 -2.19 18.81 1.92
CA PRO A 64 -3.32 18.38 1.08
C PRO A 64 -3.06 17.01 0.44
N PHE A 65 -4.06 16.13 0.51
CA PHE A 65 -4.02 14.78 -0.04
C PHE A 65 -5.11 14.61 -1.10
N TYR A 66 -4.75 14.77 -2.37
CA TYR A 66 -5.69 14.61 -3.48
C TYR A 66 -5.76 13.14 -3.93
N LEU A 67 -6.96 12.62 -4.09
CA LEU A 67 -7.18 11.22 -4.43
C LEU A 67 -7.13 11.02 -5.95
N ASN A 68 -6.25 10.12 -6.41
CA ASN A 68 -6.22 9.62 -7.77
C ASN A 68 -6.12 8.09 -7.69
N GLY A 69 -7.19 7.39 -8.06
CA GLY A 69 -7.30 5.98 -7.68
C GLY A 69 -8.13 5.12 -8.60
N PHE A 70 -8.33 3.89 -8.15
CA PHE A 70 -9.01 2.84 -8.91
C PHE A 70 -9.84 1.93 -7.99
N ASN A 71 -10.76 1.17 -8.58
CA ASN A 71 -11.50 0.11 -7.90
C ASN A 71 -10.96 -1.25 -8.35
N ALA A 72 -10.69 -2.15 -7.39
CA ALA A 72 -10.23 -3.51 -7.67
C ALA A 72 -10.77 -4.49 -6.63
N TYR A 73 -12.09 -4.73 -6.69
CA TYR A 73 -12.84 -5.53 -5.71
C TYR A 73 -12.35 -6.97 -5.52
N TRP A 74 -11.68 -7.53 -6.53
CA TRP A 74 -11.25 -8.93 -6.60
C TRP A 74 -9.93 -9.22 -5.88
N MET A 75 -9.23 -8.19 -5.38
CA MET A 75 -7.86 -8.31 -4.88
C MET A 75 -7.70 -9.33 -3.75
N MET A 76 -8.64 -9.38 -2.80
CA MET A 76 -8.58 -10.33 -1.69
C MET A 76 -8.58 -11.77 -2.21
N ILE A 77 -9.54 -12.13 -3.07
CA ILE A 77 -9.69 -13.49 -3.60
C ILE A 77 -8.47 -13.91 -4.43
N PHE A 78 -7.94 -13.01 -5.27
CA PHE A 78 -6.75 -13.31 -6.06
C PHE A 78 -5.50 -13.38 -5.19
N ALA A 79 -5.43 -12.62 -4.09
CA ALA A 79 -4.35 -12.75 -3.13
C ALA A 79 -4.44 -14.05 -2.32
N SER A 80 -5.62 -14.64 -2.14
CA SER A 80 -5.78 -15.91 -1.42
C SER A 80 -5.21 -17.10 -2.19
N ASP A 81 -5.26 -17.08 -3.53
CA ASP A 81 -4.71 -18.13 -4.39
C ASP A 81 -3.25 -17.80 -4.81
N PRO A 82 -2.25 -18.62 -4.42
CA PRO A 82 -0.85 -18.41 -4.81
C PRO A 82 -0.62 -18.28 -6.32
N SER A 83 -1.42 -18.94 -7.15
CA SER A 83 -1.27 -18.90 -8.62
C SER A 83 -1.70 -17.58 -9.24
N THR A 84 -2.48 -16.77 -8.52
CA THR A 84 -2.98 -15.47 -9.01
C THR A 84 -2.51 -14.29 -8.17
N ARG A 85 -1.87 -14.53 -7.02
CA ARG A 85 -1.36 -13.51 -6.09
C ARG A 85 -0.47 -12.46 -6.75
N ASP A 86 0.37 -12.85 -7.71
CA ASP A 86 1.25 -11.93 -8.43
C ASP A 86 0.50 -10.85 -9.22
N LYS A 87 -0.76 -11.09 -9.58
CA LYS A 87 -1.61 -10.10 -10.25
C LYS A 87 -1.91 -8.91 -9.34
N VAL A 88 -2.02 -9.12 -8.03
CA VAL A 88 -2.23 -8.06 -7.03
C VAL A 88 -0.96 -7.19 -6.94
N THR A 89 0.20 -7.82 -6.79
CA THR A 89 1.51 -7.15 -6.80
C THR A 89 1.70 -6.33 -8.07
N ASN A 90 1.42 -6.90 -9.24
CA ASN A 90 1.57 -6.19 -10.51
C ASN A 90 0.60 -5.00 -10.61
N THR A 91 -0.64 -5.16 -10.12
CA THR A 91 -1.63 -4.07 -10.13
C THR A 91 -1.15 -2.88 -9.31
N PHE A 92 -0.69 -3.10 -8.08
CA PHE A 92 -0.13 -2.01 -7.25
C PHE A 92 1.14 -1.40 -7.86
N ARG A 93 2.01 -2.21 -8.46
CA ARG A 93 3.19 -1.73 -9.19
C ARG A 93 2.81 -0.80 -10.33
N GLN A 94 1.84 -1.18 -11.17
CA GLN A 94 1.40 -0.33 -12.29
C GLN A 94 0.69 0.93 -11.78
N ALA A 95 -0.19 0.81 -10.80
CA ALA A 95 -0.88 1.96 -10.21
C ALA A 95 0.13 3.00 -9.67
N SER A 96 1.12 2.54 -8.91
CA SER A 96 2.20 3.39 -8.38
C SER A 96 3.03 4.04 -9.50
N LYS A 97 3.40 3.27 -10.53
CA LYS A 97 4.10 3.78 -11.73
C LYS A 97 3.32 4.89 -12.45
N HIS A 98 1.99 4.82 -12.43
CA HIS A 98 1.10 5.79 -13.06
C HIS A 98 0.61 6.90 -12.11
N GLY A 99 1.17 7.00 -10.91
CA GLY A 99 0.84 8.07 -9.96
C GLY A 99 -0.54 7.94 -9.31
N MET A 100 -1.13 6.74 -9.30
CA MET A 100 -2.31 6.46 -8.48
C MET A 100 -1.90 6.24 -7.02
N ASN A 101 -2.69 6.75 -6.09
CA ASN A 101 -2.36 6.77 -4.66
C ASN A 101 -3.42 6.13 -3.75
N ILE A 102 -4.56 5.69 -4.31
CA ILE A 102 -5.63 5.04 -3.55
C ILE A 102 -6.27 3.90 -4.36
N ALA A 103 -6.57 2.80 -3.69
CA ALA A 103 -7.33 1.69 -4.24
C ALA A 103 -8.56 1.41 -3.35
N ARG A 104 -9.74 1.32 -3.96
CA ARG A 104 -10.94 0.82 -3.29
C ARG A 104 -11.10 -0.67 -3.58
N THR A 105 -11.23 -1.46 -2.52
CA THR A 105 -11.43 -2.91 -2.60
C THR A 105 -12.43 -3.38 -1.55
N TRP A 106 -12.81 -4.66 -1.59
CA TRP A 106 -13.69 -5.26 -0.60
C TRP A 106 -12.87 -5.96 0.49
N ALA A 107 -13.28 -5.74 1.73
CA ALA A 107 -12.86 -6.48 2.91
C ALA A 107 -13.98 -7.42 3.39
N PHE A 108 -14.88 -7.80 2.47
CA PHE A 108 -15.93 -8.77 2.68
C PHE A 108 -15.95 -9.76 1.50
N ASN A 109 -16.45 -10.96 1.76
CA ASN A 109 -17.00 -11.86 0.76
C ASN A 109 -17.86 -12.87 1.54
N ASP A 110 -19.17 -12.70 1.47
CA ASP A 110 -20.15 -13.54 2.16
C ASP A 110 -20.87 -14.46 1.15
N GLY A 111 -20.43 -14.41 -0.12
CA GLY A 111 -20.93 -15.23 -1.20
C GLY A 111 -20.42 -16.67 -1.14
N ASP A 112 -20.89 -17.51 -2.05
CA ASP A 112 -20.61 -18.95 -1.97
C ASP A 112 -19.26 -19.35 -2.58
N TYR A 113 -18.68 -18.51 -3.45
CA TYR A 113 -17.36 -18.73 -4.04
C TYR A 113 -16.27 -18.04 -3.23
N MET A 114 -15.35 -18.83 -2.66
CA MET A 114 -14.21 -18.37 -1.84
C MET A 114 -14.62 -17.37 -0.74
N PRO A 115 -15.64 -17.65 0.09
CA PRO A 115 -16.10 -16.74 1.14
C PRO A 115 -14.98 -16.38 2.09
N LEU A 116 -14.89 -15.08 2.42
CA LEU A 116 -14.19 -14.61 3.60
C LEU A 116 -15.00 -14.98 4.85
N GLN A 117 -16.30 -14.64 4.88
CA GLN A 117 -17.20 -14.96 5.98
C GLN A 117 -18.15 -16.08 5.55
N THR A 118 -17.97 -17.28 6.12
CA THR A 118 -18.75 -18.47 5.76
C THR A 118 -20.11 -18.50 6.48
N SER A 119 -20.16 -17.94 7.68
CA SER A 119 -21.36 -17.76 8.50
C SER A 119 -21.10 -16.64 9.52
N PRO A 120 -22.13 -16.11 10.22
CA PRO A 120 -21.93 -15.00 11.16
C PRO A 120 -20.86 -15.32 12.22
N GLY A 121 -19.76 -14.58 12.19
CA GLY A 121 -18.62 -14.74 13.11
C GLY A 121 -17.64 -15.87 12.77
N SER A 122 -17.78 -16.55 11.62
CA SER A 122 -16.87 -17.60 11.16
C SER A 122 -16.22 -17.19 9.84
N TYR A 123 -14.88 -17.30 9.79
CA TYR A 123 -14.07 -16.80 8.69
C TYR A 123 -13.16 -17.87 8.09
N ASN A 124 -12.92 -17.76 6.79
CA ASN A 124 -11.89 -18.52 6.10
C ASN A 124 -10.54 -17.79 6.25
N GLU A 125 -9.67 -18.35 7.07
CA GLU A 125 -8.35 -17.79 7.38
C GLU A 125 -7.44 -17.63 6.15
N ASP A 126 -7.51 -18.54 5.19
CA ASP A 126 -6.69 -18.44 3.97
C ASP A 126 -7.17 -17.30 3.06
N VAL A 127 -8.48 -17.02 3.06
CA VAL A 127 -9.02 -15.84 2.39
C VAL A 127 -8.62 -14.56 3.14
N PHE A 128 -8.66 -14.60 4.47
CA PHE A 128 -8.26 -13.48 5.33
C PHE A 128 -6.78 -13.08 5.13
N LYS A 129 -5.86 -14.06 5.09
CA LYS A 129 -4.45 -13.82 4.74
C LYS A 129 -4.27 -13.21 3.34
N GLY A 130 -5.21 -13.45 2.43
CA GLY A 130 -5.27 -12.74 1.15
C GLY A 130 -5.45 -11.24 1.34
N LEU A 131 -6.36 -10.82 2.22
CA LEU A 131 -6.54 -9.40 2.55
C LEU A 131 -5.29 -8.81 3.24
N ASP A 132 -4.62 -9.56 4.13
CA ASP A 132 -3.35 -9.13 4.74
C ASP A 132 -2.28 -8.84 3.67
N PHE A 133 -2.18 -9.71 2.67
CA PHE A 133 -1.27 -9.53 1.55
C PHE A 133 -1.60 -8.26 0.74
N VAL A 134 -2.89 -7.98 0.50
CA VAL A 134 -3.33 -6.74 -0.17
C VAL A 134 -2.89 -5.51 0.61
N VAL A 135 -3.08 -5.49 1.93
CA VAL A 135 -2.65 -4.38 2.80
C VAL A 135 -1.12 -4.20 2.77
N ALA A 136 -0.38 -5.31 2.84
CA ALA A 136 1.09 -5.28 2.81
C ALA A 136 1.64 -4.75 1.47
N GLU A 137 1.12 -5.21 0.34
CA GLU A 137 1.56 -4.74 -0.98
C GLU A 137 1.11 -3.29 -1.25
N ALA A 138 -0.09 -2.89 -0.82
CA ALA A 138 -0.52 -1.49 -0.91
C ALA A 138 0.47 -0.56 -0.18
N LYS A 139 0.88 -0.92 1.05
CA LYS A 139 1.89 -0.19 1.81
C LYS A 139 3.23 -0.11 1.07
N LYS A 140 3.71 -1.22 0.53
CA LYS A 140 4.98 -1.32 -0.21
C LYS A 140 5.01 -0.41 -1.44
N PHE A 141 3.88 -0.25 -2.12
CA PHE A 141 3.75 0.63 -3.29
C PHE A 141 3.20 2.03 -2.98
N LYS A 142 3.08 2.38 -1.69
CA LYS A 142 2.61 3.68 -1.18
C LYS A 142 1.18 4.05 -1.65
N ILE A 143 0.30 3.05 -1.71
CA ILE A 143 -1.10 3.18 -2.07
C ILE A 143 -1.97 3.01 -0.82
N HIS A 144 -2.87 3.95 -0.60
CA HIS A 144 -3.86 3.88 0.48
C HIS A 144 -5.05 3.00 0.07
N LEU A 145 -5.77 2.47 1.05
CA LEU A 145 -6.92 1.60 0.80
C LEU A 145 -8.22 2.22 1.31
N ILE A 146 -9.29 2.08 0.52
CA ILE A 146 -10.67 2.18 1.01
C ILE A 146 -11.21 0.75 1.05
N LEU A 147 -11.49 0.27 2.26
CA LEU A 147 -12.03 -1.06 2.50
C LEU A 147 -13.55 -0.97 2.68
N SER A 148 -14.30 -1.49 1.71
CA SER A 148 -15.75 -1.67 1.85
C SER A 148 -16.01 -2.90 2.71
N LEU A 149 -16.93 -2.82 3.68
CA LEU A 149 -17.14 -3.86 4.71
C LEU A 149 -18.38 -4.74 4.47
N VAL A 150 -19.27 -4.33 3.58
CA VAL A 150 -20.43 -5.13 3.12
C VAL A 150 -20.92 -4.57 1.79
N ASN A 151 -21.66 -5.37 1.02
CA ASN A 151 -22.33 -4.94 -0.20
C ASN A 151 -23.83 -4.69 0.01
N ASN A 152 -24.38 -3.74 -0.76
CA ASN A 152 -25.83 -3.60 -0.90
C ASN A 152 -26.41 -4.63 -1.89
N PHE A 153 -25.63 -5.02 -2.89
CA PHE A 153 -26.03 -5.94 -3.93
C PHE A 153 -25.60 -7.38 -3.62
N LYS A 154 -26.09 -8.33 -4.42
CA LYS A 154 -25.92 -9.77 -4.22
C LYS A 154 -24.53 -10.30 -4.56
N ASP A 155 -23.78 -9.55 -5.37
CA ASP A 155 -22.42 -9.93 -5.76
C ASP A 155 -21.56 -10.06 -4.49
N PHE A 156 -20.95 -11.24 -4.33
CA PHE A 156 -20.11 -11.59 -3.18
C PHE A 156 -20.86 -11.56 -1.84
N GLY A 157 -22.18 -11.81 -1.88
CA GLY A 157 -23.03 -11.86 -0.71
C GLY A 157 -23.72 -10.53 -0.44
N GLY A 158 -23.29 -9.80 0.60
CA GLY A 158 -23.88 -8.52 0.98
C GLY A 158 -25.10 -8.65 1.91
N LYS A 159 -25.87 -7.55 2.03
CA LYS A 159 -26.96 -7.41 3.02
C LYS A 159 -27.99 -8.55 2.98
N GLY A 160 -28.29 -9.07 1.79
CA GLY A 160 -29.22 -10.18 1.61
C GLY A 160 -28.73 -11.47 2.27
N LYS A 161 -27.40 -11.73 2.25
CA LYS A 161 -26.80 -12.90 2.92
C LYS A 161 -26.95 -12.81 4.43
N TYR A 162 -26.76 -11.62 5.00
CA TYR A 162 -26.93 -11.36 6.41
C TYR A 162 -28.38 -11.58 6.88
N VAL A 163 -29.36 -11.10 6.11
CA VAL A 163 -30.78 -11.37 6.35
C VAL A 163 -31.08 -12.87 6.22
N GLN A 164 -30.51 -13.55 5.22
CA GLN A 164 -30.67 -15.00 5.06
C GLN A 164 -30.16 -15.78 6.27
N TRP A 165 -28.99 -15.44 6.81
CA TRP A 165 -28.45 -16.08 8.01
C TRP A 165 -29.36 -15.89 9.23
N ALA A 166 -29.97 -14.70 9.38
CA ALA A 166 -30.92 -14.45 10.46
C ALA A 166 -32.23 -15.24 10.28
N LYS A 167 -32.77 -15.35 9.06
CA LYS A 167 -33.92 -16.21 8.74
C LYS A 167 -33.68 -17.66 9.09
N GLN A 168 -32.48 -18.18 8.79
CA GLN A 168 -32.08 -19.54 9.14
C GLN A 168 -32.01 -19.79 10.65
N ARG A 169 -31.89 -18.73 11.47
CA ARG A 169 -31.97 -18.78 12.94
C ARG A 169 -33.36 -18.46 13.49
N GLY A 170 -34.40 -18.45 12.64
CA GLY A 170 -35.78 -18.28 13.04
C GLY A 170 -36.25 -16.83 13.19
N GLN A 171 -35.50 -15.85 12.66
CA GLN A 171 -36.02 -14.47 12.56
C GLN A 171 -37.07 -14.38 11.45
N ASP A 172 -38.21 -13.79 11.75
CA ASP A 172 -39.22 -13.44 10.76
C ASP A 172 -38.86 -12.10 10.11
N LEU A 173 -38.28 -12.16 8.91
CA LEU A 173 -37.78 -11.00 8.15
C LEU A 173 -38.44 -10.98 6.78
N GLU A 174 -38.86 -9.82 6.31
CA GLU A 174 -39.64 -9.67 5.08
C GLU A 174 -38.71 -9.53 3.87
N ASN A 175 -37.69 -8.68 3.96
CA ASN A 175 -36.87 -8.31 2.81
C ASN A 175 -35.41 -7.99 3.17
N GLU A 176 -34.58 -7.71 2.17
CA GLU A 176 -33.14 -7.48 2.37
C GLU A 176 -32.81 -6.17 3.11
N ASP A 177 -33.74 -5.21 3.18
CA ASP A 177 -33.56 -3.95 3.93
C ASP A 177 -33.72 -4.12 5.44
N ASP A 178 -34.21 -5.28 5.89
CA ASP A 178 -34.18 -5.65 7.31
C ASP A 178 -32.75 -5.72 7.88
N PHE A 179 -31.74 -5.75 7.00
CA PHE A 179 -30.35 -5.52 7.35
C PHE A 179 -30.13 -4.25 8.18
N TYR A 180 -30.85 -3.17 7.87
CA TYR A 180 -30.69 -1.88 8.53
C TYR A 180 -31.50 -1.76 9.84
N THR A 181 -32.53 -2.59 10.03
CA THR A 181 -33.51 -2.45 11.11
C THR A 181 -33.38 -3.55 12.17
N ASN A 182 -33.22 -4.82 11.78
CA ASN A 182 -33.19 -5.97 12.69
C ASN A 182 -31.95 -5.95 13.59
N SER A 183 -32.14 -6.16 14.89
CA SER A 183 -31.07 -6.10 15.90
C SER A 183 -30.02 -7.19 15.72
N LEU A 184 -30.44 -8.43 15.45
CA LEU A 184 -29.54 -9.57 15.25
C LEU A 184 -28.69 -9.40 13.98
N VAL A 185 -29.30 -8.94 12.88
CA VAL A 185 -28.57 -8.67 11.64
C VAL A 185 -27.53 -7.56 11.83
N LYS A 186 -27.90 -6.46 12.52
CA LYS A 186 -26.95 -5.40 12.89
C LYS A 186 -25.82 -5.91 13.78
N GLU A 187 -26.11 -6.87 14.67
CA GLU A 187 -25.09 -7.50 15.50
C GLU A 187 -24.09 -8.30 14.66
N TYR A 188 -24.55 -9.09 13.69
CA TYR A 188 -23.67 -9.80 12.76
C TYR A 188 -22.73 -8.84 12.03
N TYR A 189 -23.26 -7.74 11.50
CA TYR A 189 -22.45 -6.74 10.81
C TYR A 189 -21.44 -6.09 11.76
N LYS A 190 -21.85 -5.68 12.97
CA LYS A 190 -20.94 -5.12 13.97
C LYS A 190 -19.84 -6.09 14.39
N ASN A 191 -20.15 -7.38 14.48
CA ASN A 191 -19.17 -8.43 14.76
C ASN A 191 -18.18 -8.62 13.59
N HIS A 192 -18.57 -8.30 12.36
CA HIS A 192 -17.64 -8.26 11.23
C HIS A 192 -16.74 -7.03 11.23
N VAL A 193 -17.26 -5.88 11.69
CA VAL A 193 -16.49 -4.64 11.79
C VAL A 193 -15.43 -4.67 12.90
N LYS A 194 -15.65 -5.45 13.96
CA LYS A 194 -14.79 -5.54 15.15
C LYS A 194 -13.54 -6.37 14.91
#